data_AF-A0A7T1I387-F1
#
_entry.id   AF-A0A7T1I387-F1
#
_cell.length_a   1.000
_cell.length_b   1.000
_cell.length_c   1.000
_cell.angle_alpha   90.00
_cell.angle_beta   90.00
_cell.angle_gamma   90.00
#
_symmetry.space_group_name_H-M   'P 1'
#
loop_
_entity.id
_entity.type
_entity.pdbx_description
1 polymer ?
#
loop_
_entity_poly.entity_id
_entity_poly.type
_entity_poly.pdbx_seq_one_letter_code
_entity_poly.pdbx_strand_id
1 'polypeptide(L)'
;MDHCRHRDSDAALRRYQRLSSGSVGTPGSSGSPGSTGAPPAAAGQGKPTLQQALEELAAAGLSGSELSFRLERIAGDHDRGLRDVQGLYRELIQEQEASLDADDSLDQLEQLGGTVDLDVSSLIPPVLLEALEAIRRTAEFQHSTLLAVLLAGFSAALPLRSSIELDPSEDFSQPLTLWVLLLMPSGELKTPLLSRLLVQPWQQSVDGVVEQAHRRQMQEWELRKLDADNGASPPAGPPPRMPQTLITEDLTVPGVEVHLEIHDKWANRSVCIWLDEAAATLRQMADPGRAGKDATLGGWLLSRYDGTGARGAKVDQSRERQYRSCRLAMVAGCQPEVYREITGDADQSGLSARFIVIEQLSVQQHFPTSCSDEDIRQAEALKQLLIRCYGALARQEQLQLRLTPEAFELFQAERAAMYQRKRASVSAAERSLANKAAGRIGRLAALFHLLWCLAERPEGPISLGNGLVGVEAMQRAIRFNRFLLDQTVGVRLTSAGNSELGALMLRLQRVAWEKKIPLSLSTLRRALSGKQRPESNEVLHALQVLQERCYGELEQMEYKGQPGWRYTATKPLLASS
;
A
#
# COMPACT_ATOMS: atom_id res chain seq x y z
N MET A 1 -4.29 7.61 -44.60
CA MET A 1 -3.46 6.54 -45.19
C MET A 1 -2.51 6.08 -44.10
N ASP A 2 -2.80 4.95 -43.49
CA ASP A 2 -1.87 3.82 -43.37
C ASP A 2 -2.49 2.76 -42.46
N HIS A 3 -2.81 1.63 -43.09
CA HIS A 3 -3.42 0.46 -42.48
C HIS A 3 -2.34 -0.38 -41.80
N CYS A 4 -2.29 -0.37 -40.46
CA CYS A 4 -1.59 -1.40 -39.70
C CYS A 4 -2.42 -2.68 -39.71
N ARG A 5 -1.94 -3.69 -40.46
CA ARG A 5 -2.47 -5.06 -40.48
C ARG A 5 -2.16 -5.74 -39.14
N HIS A 6 -3.21 -6.11 -38.39
CA HIS A 6 -3.11 -7.10 -37.32
C HIS A 6 -2.62 -8.42 -37.93
N ARG A 7 -1.48 -8.95 -37.43
CA ARG A 7 -1.04 -10.31 -37.72
C ARG A 7 -1.85 -11.27 -36.86
N ASP A 8 -2.55 -12.17 -37.55
CA ASP A 8 -3.50 -13.14 -37.03
C ASP A 8 -2.75 -14.31 -36.37
N SER A 9 -2.54 -14.26 -35.05
CA SER A 9 -1.87 -15.30 -34.25
C SER A 9 -2.64 -16.65 -34.27
N ASP A 10 -3.95 -16.60 -34.52
CA ASP A 10 -4.83 -17.77 -34.69
C ASP A 10 -4.55 -18.59 -35.95
N ALA A 11 -3.87 -18.03 -36.94
CA ALA A 11 -3.47 -18.74 -38.15
C ALA A 11 -2.23 -19.62 -37.93
N ALA A 12 -1.35 -19.23 -36.99
CA ALA A 12 -0.17 -19.99 -36.62
C ALA A 12 -0.54 -21.20 -35.75
N LEU A 13 -1.47 -21.01 -34.78
CA LEU A 13 -1.97 -22.08 -33.91
C LEU A 13 -2.66 -23.22 -34.69
N ARG A 14 -3.45 -22.86 -35.72
CA ARG A 14 -4.11 -23.82 -36.63
C ARG A 14 -3.13 -24.56 -37.56
N ARG A 15 -1.92 -24.04 -37.73
CA ARG A 15 -0.82 -24.69 -38.47
C ARG A 15 -0.05 -25.66 -37.56
N TYR A 16 0.04 -25.35 -36.27
CA TYR A 16 0.69 -26.20 -35.25
C TYR A 16 -0.13 -27.47 -34.95
N GLN A 17 -1.44 -27.35 -34.75
CA GLN A 17 -2.33 -28.49 -34.43
C GLN A 17 -2.60 -29.44 -35.59
N ARG A 18 -2.44 -29.01 -36.85
CA ARG A 18 -2.61 -29.88 -38.03
C ARG A 18 -1.40 -30.78 -38.29
N LEU A 19 -0.25 -30.49 -37.69
CA LEU A 19 0.99 -31.24 -37.88
C LEU A 19 1.19 -32.37 -36.85
N SER A 20 0.42 -32.38 -35.76
CA SER A 20 0.50 -33.40 -34.71
C SER A 20 -0.38 -34.62 -34.95
N SER A 21 -1.26 -34.62 -35.95
CA SER A 21 -2.19 -35.73 -36.25
C SER A 21 -1.98 -36.30 -37.65
N GLY A 22 -0.88 -37.03 -37.86
CA GLY A 22 -0.65 -37.80 -39.09
C GLY A 22 -1.48 -39.08 -39.13
N SER A 23 -2.70 -39.02 -39.69
CA SER A 23 -3.47 -40.20 -40.09
C SER A 23 -3.18 -40.53 -41.56
N VAL A 24 -2.57 -41.69 -41.82
CA VAL A 24 -2.25 -42.18 -43.16
C VAL A 24 -3.50 -42.82 -43.79
N GLY A 25 -4.04 -42.19 -44.83
CA GLY A 25 -5.07 -42.78 -45.69
C GLY A 25 -4.45 -43.60 -46.82
N THR A 26 -4.75 -44.89 -46.86
CA THR A 26 -4.42 -45.83 -47.95
C THR A 26 -5.29 -45.65 -49.19
N PRO A 27 -4.72 -45.86 -50.40
CA PRO A 27 -5.43 -46.51 -51.50
C PRO A 27 -4.70 -47.78 -51.97
N GLY A 28 -5.44 -48.83 -52.32
CA GLY A 28 -4.90 -50.13 -52.71
C GLY A 28 -4.67 -50.33 -54.20
N SER A 29 -3.83 -51.31 -54.57
CA SER A 29 -4.16 -52.46 -55.43
C SER A 29 -2.98 -53.44 -55.60
N SER A 30 -3.34 -54.74 -55.56
CA SER A 30 -2.80 -55.95 -56.21
C SER A 30 -1.31 -56.15 -56.59
N GLY A 31 -0.74 -57.29 -56.14
CA GLY A 31 0.23 -58.08 -56.90
C GLY A 31 1.36 -58.75 -56.10
N SER A 32 1.22 -60.04 -55.74
CA SER A 32 2.25 -60.94 -55.17
C SER A 32 3.13 -61.60 -56.27
N PRO A 33 4.14 -62.47 -55.99
CA PRO A 33 4.94 -62.75 -54.76
C PRO A 33 6.47 -62.84 -54.99
N GLY A 34 7.28 -62.90 -53.92
CA GLY A 34 8.64 -63.46 -54.01
C GLY A 34 9.63 -63.20 -52.85
N SER A 35 9.68 -64.14 -51.89
CA SER A 35 10.90 -64.72 -51.27
C SER A 35 11.83 -63.94 -50.31
N THR A 36 11.99 -64.55 -49.11
CA THR A 36 13.19 -64.72 -48.25
C THR A 36 13.76 -63.56 -47.40
N GLY A 37 13.25 -63.46 -46.17
CA GLY A 37 13.97 -63.77 -44.91
C GLY A 37 15.32 -63.10 -44.58
N ALA A 38 15.29 -62.16 -43.62
CA ALA A 38 16.37 -61.85 -42.67
C ALA A 38 15.76 -61.32 -41.34
N PRO A 39 16.37 -61.56 -40.17
CA PRO A 39 15.76 -61.35 -38.85
C PRO A 39 15.68 -59.86 -38.44
N PRO A 40 14.78 -59.48 -37.50
CA PRO A 40 14.54 -58.09 -37.15
C PRO A 40 15.72 -57.52 -36.34
N ALA A 41 16.32 -56.44 -36.86
CA ALA A 41 17.18 -55.57 -36.09
C ALA A 41 16.36 -54.81 -35.04
N ALA A 42 16.97 -54.60 -33.88
CA ALA A 42 16.40 -54.00 -32.68
C ALA A 42 15.64 -52.70 -32.96
N ALA A 43 14.50 -52.54 -32.27
CA ALA A 43 13.63 -51.38 -32.30
C ALA A 43 14.41 -50.07 -32.09
N GLY A 44 14.34 -49.19 -33.08
CA GLY A 44 14.96 -47.87 -33.03
C GLY A 44 14.39 -47.00 -31.92
N GLN A 45 15.29 -46.39 -31.14
CA GLN A 45 14.98 -45.14 -30.46
C GLN A 45 14.58 -44.13 -31.54
N GLY A 46 13.30 -43.75 -31.57
CA GLY A 46 12.81 -42.74 -32.50
C GLY A 46 13.63 -41.46 -32.32
N LYS A 47 13.96 -40.79 -33.43
CA LYS A 47 14.59 -39.46 -33.37
C LYS A 47 13.79 -38.57 -32.41
N PRO A 48 14.45 -37.82 -31.49
CA PRO A 48 13.76 -36.90 -30.61
C PRO A 48 12.91 -35.95 -31.44
N THR A 49 11.75 -35.55 -30.95
CA THR A 49 10.94 -34.54 -31.64
C THR A 49 11.68 -33.21 -31.65
N LEU A 50 11.35 -32.31 -32.59
CA LEU A 50 11.97 -30.98 -32.66
C LEU A 50 11.84 -30.22 -31.33
N GLN A 51 10.71 -30.40 -30.64
CA GLN A 51 10.48 -29.83 -29.32
C GLN A 51 11.46 -30.38 -28.28
N GLN A 52 11.59 -31.71 -28.17
CA GLN A 52 12.53 -32.35 -27.24
C GLN A 52 13.97 -31.92 -27.50
N ALA A 53 14.37 -31.80 -28.78
CA ALA A 53 15.71 -31.36 -29.15
C ALA A 53 15.97 -29.89 -28.76
N LEU A 54 14.96 -29.02 -28.82
CA LEU A 54 15.06 -27.62 -28.38
C LEU A 54 15.05 -27.49 -26.86
N GLU A 55 14.25 -28.28 -26.15
CA GLU A 55 14.23 -28.34 -24.69
C GLU A 55 15.57 -28.85 -24.13
N GLU A 56 16.13 -29.92 -24.71
CA GLU A 56 17.46 -30.42 -24.37
C GLU A 56 18.55 -29.38 -24.63
N LEU A 57 18.43 -28.61 -25.71
CA LEU A 57 19.38 -27.56 -26.04
C LEU A 57 19.30 -26.38 -25.05
N ALA A 58 18.08 -26.00 -24.65
CA ALA A 58 17.86 -24.95 -23.66
C ALA A 58 18.41 -25.37 -22.28
N ALA A 59 18.16 -26.61 -21.86
CA ALA A 59 18.69 -27.16 -20.61
C ALA A 59 20.23 -27.23 -20.59
N ALA A 60 20.88 -27.34 -21.76
CA ALA A 60 22.33 -27.38 -21.86
C ALA A 60 23.01 -26.00 -21.66
N GLY A 61 22.26 -24.89 -21.65
CA GLY A 61 22.77 -23.56 -21.33
C GLY A 61 23.89 -23.04 -22.27
N LEU A 62 23.91 -23.50 -23.52
CA LEU A 62 24.96 -23.17 -24.48
C LEU A 62 24.83 -21.72 -24.98
N SER A 63 25.95 -21.06 -25.26
CA SER A 63 25.98 -19.68 -25.78
C SER A 63 26.93 -19.51 -26.98
N GLY A 64 26.78 -18.40 -27.70
CA GLY A 64 27.70 -18.02 -28.78
C GLY A 64 27.72 -18.98 -29.97
N SER A 65 28.92 -19.34 -30.41
CA SER A 65 29.16 -20.18 -31.59
C SER A 65 28.69 -21.62 -31.42
N GLU A 66 28.73 -22.16 -30.20
CA GLU A 66 28.35 -23.54 -29.90
C GLU A 66 26.83 -23.73 -29.96
N LEU A 67 26.07 -22.75 -29.46
CA LEU A 67 24.61 -22.67 -29.65
C LEU A 67 24.26 -22.59 -31.14
N SER A 68 24.96 -21.75 -31.89
CA SER A 68 24.70 -21.55 -33.33
C SER A 68 24.87 -22.86 -34.12
N PHE A 69 25.94 -23.61 -33.84
CA PHE A 69 26.22 -24.90 -34.48
C PHE A 69 25.17 -25.96 -34.14
N ARG A 70 24.72 -26.00 -32.88
CA ARG A 70 23.66 -26.92 -32.45
C ARG A 70 22.32 -26.61 -33.09
N LEU A 71 21.95 -25.34 -33.21
CA LEU A 71 20.71 -24.91 -33.88
C LEU A 71 20.74 -25.22 -35.39
N GLU A 72 21.89 -25.06 -36.06
CA GLU A 72 22.07 -25.47 -37.46
C GLU A 72 21.92 -26.96 -37.66
N ARG A 73 22.46 -27.76 -36.73
CA ARG A 73 22.30 -29.21 -36.76
C ARG A 73 20.85 -29.65 -36.54
N ILE A 74 20.15 -29.06 -35.56
CA ILE A 74 18.72 -29.32 -35.31
C ILE A 74 17.88 -28.91 -36.54
N ALA A 75 18.20 -27.78 -37.18
CA ALA A 75 17.54 -27.35 -38.41
C ALA A 75 17.70 -28.38 -39.54
N GLY A 76 18.91 -28.93 -39.71
CA GLY A 76 19.19 -29.99 -40.67
C GLY A 76 18.52 -31.32 -40.34
N ASP A 77 18.52 -31.73 -39.07
CA ASP A 77 17.97 -33.01 -38.62
C ASP A 77 16.43 -33.09 -38.73
N HIS A 78 15.76 -31.92 -38.74
CA HIS A 78 14.30 -31.77 -38.77
C HIS A 78 13.75 -31.12 -40.05
N ASP A 79 14.58 -30.87 -41.06
CA ASP A 79 14.22 -30.26 -42.35
C ASP A 79 13.46 -28.92 -42.19
N ARG A 80 14.00 -28.04 -41.34
CA ARG A 80 13.45 -26.70 -41.04
C ARG A 80 14.46 -25.62 -41.36
N GLY A 81 13.98 -24.41 -41.69
CA GLY A 81 14.86 -23.26 -41.86
C GLY A 81 15.50 -22.83 -40.54
N LEU A 82 16.80 -22.54 -40.56
CA LEU A 82 17.54 -22.09 -39.37
C LEU A 82 16.88 -20.90 -38.65
N ARG A 83 16.31 -19.95 -39.41
CA ARG A 83 15.56 -18.81 -38.83
C ARG A 83 14.33 -19.23 -38.04
N ASP A 84 13.62 -20.25 -38.50
CA ASP A 84 12.41 -20.75 -37.82
C ASP A 84 12.79 -21.46 -36.52
N VAL A 85 13.84 -22.29 -36.55
CA VAL A 85 14.37 -22.98 -35.35
C VAL A 85 14.93 -21.98 -34.34
N GLN A 86 15.64 -20.94 -34.80
CA GLN A 86 16.10 -19.84 -33.95
C GLN A 86 14.95 -19.03 -33.34
N GLY A 87 13.86 -18.84 -34.09
CA GLY A 87 12.65 -18.19 -33.60
C GLY A 87 12.00 -19.00 -32.47
N LEU A 88 11.76 -20.29 -32.71
CA LEU A 88 11.19 -21.22 -31.73
C LEU A 88 12.08 -21.37 -30.48
N TYR A 89 13.40 -21.43 -30.65
CA TYR A 89 14.33 -21.48 -29.51
C TYR A 89 14.29 -20.20 -28.68
N ARG A 90 14.21 -19.02 -29.31
CA ARG A 90 14.08 -17.75 -28.57
C ARG A 90 12.75 -17.65 -27.85
N GLU A 91 11.65 -18.07 -28.48
CA GLU A 91 10.33 -18.14 -27.85
C GLU A 91 10.37 -19.07 -26.64
N LEU A 92 10.96 -20.26 -26.77
CA LEU A 92 11.13 -21.23 -25.67
C LEU A 92 11.96 -20.67 -24.50
N ILE A 93 13.09 -20.02 -24.78
CA ILE A 93 13.93 -19.40 -23.73
C ILE A 93 13.18 -18.25 -23.05
N GLN A 94 12.47 -17.41 -23.82
CA GLN A 94 11.64 -16.33 -23.25
C GLN A 94 10.51 -16.88 -22.37
N GLU A 95 9.88 -18.00 -22.75
CA GLU A 95 8.87 -18.67 -21.93
C GLU A 95 9.48 -19.25 -20.64
N GLN A 96 10.66 -19.87 -20.72
CA GLN A 96 11.36 -20.39 -19.53
C GLN A 96 11.81 -19.28 -18.58
N GLU A 97 12.39 -18.19 -19.10
CA GLU A 97 12.77 -17.01 -18.32
C GLU A 97 11.53 -16.38 -17.66
N ALA A 98 10.43 -16.21 -18.41
CA ALA A 98 9.18 -15.68 -17.86
C ALA A 98 8.57 -16.60 -16.79
N SER A 99 8.69 -17.92 -16.93
CA SER A 99 8.25 -18.89 -15.92
C SER A 99 9.08 -18.82 -14.65
N LEU A 100 10.41 -18.71 -14.75
CA LEU A 100 11.31 -18.56 -13.61
C LEU A 100 11.06 -17.25 -12.86
N ASP A 101 10.91 -16.14 -13.61
CA ASP A 101 10.55 -14.84 -13.05
C ASP A 101 9.20 -14.88 -12.33
N ALA A 102 8.25 -15.68 -12.81
CA ALA A 102 6.95 -15.86 -12.19
C ALA A 102 7.01 -16.68 -10.89
N ASP A 103 7.80 -17.75 -10.86
CA ASP A 103 8.04 -18.54 -9.64
C ASP A 103 8.73 -17.69 -8.57
N ASP A 104 9.77 -16.92 -8.94
CA ASP A 104 10.45 -15.98 -8.02
C ASP A 104 9.50 -14.91 -7.48
N SER A 105 8.59 -14.43 -8.33
CA SER A 105 7.58 -13.44 -7.94
C SER A 105 6.52 -14.04 -7.02
N LEU A 106 6.12 -15.28 -7.25
CA LEU A 106 5.18 -15.97 -6.39
C LEU A 106 5.81 -16.30 -5.04
N ASP A 107 7.05 -16.80 -5.01
CA ASP A 107 7.79 -17.04 -3.77
C ASP A 107 7.94 -15.75 -2.95
N GLN A 108 8.19 -14.61 -3.59
CA GLN A 108 8.16 -13.30 -2.93
C GLN A 108 6.77 -12.97 -2.37
N LEU A 109 5.70 -13.22 -3.13
CA LEU A 109 4.32 -13.02 -2.66
C LEU A 109 3.95 -13.95 -1.52
N GLU A 110 4.40 -15.21 -1.53
CA GLU A 110 4.21 -16.18 -0.44
C GLU A 110 4.98 -15.77 0.81
N GLN A 111 6.21 -15.25 0.66
CA GLN A 111 6.97 -14.67 1.78
C GLN A 111 6.27 -13.44 2.38
N LEU A 112 5.67 -12.60 1.55
CA LEU A 112 4.87 -11.44 1.98
C LEU A 112 3.49 -11.84 2.53
N GLY A 113 2.93 -12.96 2.10
CA GLY A 113 1.67 -13.52 2.59
C GLY A 113 1.83 -14.36 3.85
N GLY A 114 3.03 -14.89 4.10
CA GLY A 114 3.39 -15.69 5.28
C GLY A 114 3.45 -14.88 6.57
N THR A 115 3.45 -13.55 6.49
CA THR A 115 3.23 -12.67 7.65
C THR A 115 1.77 -12.70 8.07
N VAL A 116 1.52 -13.55 9.07
CA VAL A 116 0.37 -13.71 9.98
C VAL A 116 -0.75 -12.67 9.81
N ASP A 117 -1.99 -13.16 9.66
CA ASP A 117 -3.21 -12.37 9.84
C ASP A 117 -3.08 -11.47 11.07
N LEU A 118 -3.17 -10.16 10.84
CA LEU A 118 -3.02 -9.19 11.90
C LEU A 118 -4.26 -9.24 12.80
N ASP A 119 -4.18 -9.94 13.92
CA ASP A 119 -5.20 -9.85 14.96
C ASP A 119 -5.15 -8.47 15.63
N VAL A 120 -5.95 -7.55 15.11
CA VAL A 120 -6.06 -6.17 15.62
C VAL A 120 -6.59 -6.14 17.04
N SER A 121 -7.38 -7.13 17.47
CA SER A 121 -7.89 -7.19 18.85
C SER A 121 -6.76 -7.27 19.88
N SER A 122 -5.62 -7.88 19.50
CA SER A 122 -4.42 -7.94 20.34
C SER A 122 -3.58 -6.64 20.34
N LEU A 123 -3.88 -5.70 19.45
CA LEU A 123 -3.15 -4.44 19.30
C LEU A 123 -3.80 -3.28 20.04
N ILE A 124 -5.12 -3.28 20.15
CA ILE A 124 -5.88 -2.15 20.67
C ILE A 124 -6.60 -2.49 21.98
N PRO A 125 -6.91 -1.49 22.81
CA PRO A 125 -7.70 -1.68 24.02
C PRO A 125 -9.10 -2.24 23.70
N PRO A 126 -9.64 -3.20 24.47
CA PRO A 126 -10.96 -3.79 24.22
C PRO A 126 -12.09 -2.77 24.10
N VAL A 127 -12.09 -1.74 24.95
CA VAL A 127 -13.09 -0.65 24.93
C VAL A 127 -13.10 0.08 23.57
N LEU A 128 -11.93 0.27 22.97
CA LEU A 128 -11.83 0.91 21.66
C LEU A 128 -12.26 -0.06 20.55
N LEU A 129 -11.93 -1.34 20.66
CA LEU A 129 -12.38 -2.37 19.72
C LEU A 129 -13.92 -2.43 19.67
N GLU A 130 -14.56 -2.53 20.84
CA GLU A 130 -16.02 -2.52 20.97
C GLU A 130 -16.63 -1.26 20.34
N ALA A 131 -16.04 -0.10 20.61
CA ALA A 131 -16.50 1.16 20.04
C ALA A 131 -16.33 1.21 18.50
N LEU A 132 -15.25 0.64 17.97
CA LEU A 132 -15.00 0.55 16.52
C LEU A 132 -15.96 -0.41 15.80
N GLU A 133 -16.42 -1.46 16.48
CA GLU A 133 -17.44 -2.36 15.91
C GLU A 133 -18.76 -1.63 15.60
N ALA A 134 -19.06 -0.54 16.32
CA ALA A 134 -20.21 0.30 16.02
C ALA A 134 -20.14 0.94 14.60
N ILE A 135 -18.95 1.19 14.07
CA ILE A 135 -18.77 1.61 12.67
C ILE A 135 -18.99 0.41 11.75
N ARG A 136 -18.42 -0.74 12.10
CA ARG A 136 -18.44 -1.95 11.26
C ARG A 136 -19.84 -2.53 11.05
N ARG A 137 -20.77 -2.28 11.97
CA ARG A 137 -22.20 -2.59 11.78
C ARG A 137 -22.81 -1.93 10.55
N THR A 138 -22.37 -0.72 10.20
CA THR A 138 -22.88 0.01 9.02
C THR A 138 -22.11 -0.28 7.74
N ALA A 139 -20.83 -0.64 7.86
CA ALA A 139 -19.95 -0.85 6.72
C ALA A 139 -18.75 -1.69 7.15
N GLU A 140 -18.46 -2.79 6.45
CA GLU A 140 -17.41 -3.76 6.80
C GLU A 140 -15.98 -3.25 6.51
N PHE A 141 -15.56 -2.19 7.21
CA PHE A 141 -14.16 -1.77 7.21
C PHE A 141 -13.28 -2.78 7.93
N GLN A 142 -12.05 -2.95 7.47
CA GLN A 142 -11.03 -3.72 8.18
C GLN A 142 -10.58 -2.95 9.42
N HIS A 143 -10.33 -3.64 10.54
CA HIS A 143 -9.89 -2.97 11.76
C HIS A 143 -8.53 -2.29 11.60
N SER A 144 -7.66 -2.81 10.75
CA SER A 144 -6.36 -2.20 10.42
C SER A 144 -6.54 -0.80 9.81
N THR A 145 -7.50 -0.64 8.90
CA THR A 145 -7.92 0.63 8.30
C THR A 145 -8.39 1.61 9.38
N LEU A 146 -9.32 1.18 10.24
CA LEU A 146 -9.83 2.01 11.34
C LEU A 146 -8.69 2.45 12.28
N LEU A 147 -7.80 1.52 12.63
CA LEU A 147 -6.67 1.75 13.51
C LEU A 147 -5.67 2.76 12.91
N ALA A 148 -5.31 2.63 11.63
CA ALA A 148 -4.37 3.58 11.03
C ALA A 148 -4.91 5.00 11.00
N VAL A 149 -6.19 5.17 10.66
CA VAL A 149 -6.84 6.49 10.69
C VAL A 149 -6.81 7.09 12.10
N LEU A 150 -7.13 6.29 13.12
CA LEU A 150 -7.06 6.73 14.51
C LEU A 150 -5.65 7.12 14.94
N LEU A 151 -4.64 6.29 14.64
CA LEU A 151 -3.25 6.59 15.01
C LEU A 151 -2.74 7.86 14.32
N ALA A 152 -3.11 8.08 13.06
CA ALA A 152 -2.77 9.32 12.35
C ALA A 152 -3.43 10.54 13.00
N GLY A 153 -4.73 10.44 13.32
CA GLY A 153 -5.44 11.49 14.04
C GLY A 153 -4.82 11.79 15.39
N PHE A 154 -4.50 10.77 16.18
CA PHE A 154 -3.87 10.93 17.49
C PHE A 154 -2.48 11.56 17.35
N SER A 155 -1.72 11.19 16.32
CA SER A 155 -0.44 11.84 16.02
C SER A 155 -0.59 13.32 15.71
N ALA A 156 -1.70 13.71 15.06
CA ALA A 156 -2.01 15.11 14.80
C ALA A 156 -2.39 15.85 16.08
N ALA A 157 -3.06 15.19 17.03
CA ALA A 157 -3.56 15.80 18.27
C ALA A 157 -2.44 16.21 19.24
N LEU A 158 -1.27 15.61 19.07
CA LEU A 158 -0.13 15.85 19.93
C LEU A 158 0.45 17.26 19.72
N PRO A 159 1.00 17.87 20.79
CA PRO A 159 1.76 19.11 20.69
C PRO A 159 2.93 19.00 19.71
N LEU A 160 3.36 20.14 19.17
CA LEU A 160 4.42 20.23 18.16
C LEU A 160 5.75 19.66 18.65
N ARG A 161 6.04 19.77 19.95
CA ARG A 161 7.30 19.31 20.58
C ARG A 161 7.22 17.91 21.18
N SER A 162 6.21 17.12 20.83
CA SER A 162 6.12 15.74 21.33
C SER A 162 7.10 14.81 20.61
N SER A 163 7.88 14.01 21.30
CA SER A 163 8.87 13.11 20.69
C SER A 163 9.09 11.84 21.52
N ILE A 164 9.67 10.83 20.87
CA ILE A 164 10.21 9.64 21.53
C ILE A 164 11.71 9.55 21.26
N GLU A 165 12.48 9.41 22.33
CA GLU A 165 13.92 9.11 22.28
C GLU A 165 14.08 7.59 22.18
N LEU A 166 14.62 7.12 21.06
CA LEU A 166 14.77 5.70 20.74
C LEU A 166 16.15 5.17 21.10
N ASP A 167 17.20 5.96 20.85
CA ASP A 167 18.57 5.63 21.23
C ASP A 167 19.30 6.90 21.70
N PRO A 168 19.48 7.10 23.02
CA PRO A 168 20.17 8.25 23.57
C PRO A 168 21.66 8.33 23.15
N SER A 169 22.29 7.19 22.84
CA SER A 169 23.71 7.16 22.48
C SER A 169 23.97 7.69 21.07
N GLU A 170 22.97 7.60 20.20
CA GLU A 170 23.01 8.08 18.82
C GLU A 170 22.27 9.42 18.61
N ASP A 171 21.74 10.02 19.69
CA ASP A 171 20.77 11.14 19.62
C ASP A 171 19.59 10.82 18.68
N PHE A 172 19.17 9.56 18.69
CA PHE A 172 18.14 9.08 17.78
C PHE A 172 16.76 9.29 18.38
N SER A 173 16.17 10.44 18.08
CA SER A 173 14.81 10.80 18.47
C SER A 173 13.88 10.88 17.27
N GLN A 174 12.58 10.63 17.49
CA GLN A 174 11.55 10.72 16.45
C GLN A 174 10.41 11.64 16.87
N PRO A 175 9.91 12.51 15.95
CA PRO A 175 8.68 13.25 16.17
C PRO A 175 7.49 12.31 16.12
N LEU A 176 6.48 12.54 16.95
CA LEU A 176 5.27 11.72 17.01
C LEU A 176 4.28 12.11 15.90
N THR A 177 4.64 11.83 14.65
CA THR A 177 3.89 12.21 13.45
C THR A 177 3.70 11.01 12.55
N LEU A 178 2.48 10.78 12.07
CA LEU A 178 2.20 9.73 11.11
C LEU A 178 1.54 10.28 9.85
N TRP A 179 1.94 9.71 8.73
CA TRP A 179 1.30 9.89 7.43
C TRP A 179 0.68 8.55 7.05
N VAL A 180 -0.63 8.54 6.81
CA VAL A 180 -1.39 7.35 6.41
C VAL A 180 -1.93 7.58 5.01
N LEU A 181 -1.75 6.59 4.16
CA LEU A 181 -2.32 6.51 2.82
C LEU A 181 -3.35 5.37 2.82
N LEU A 182 -4.61 5.74 2.71
CA LEU A 182 -5.74 4.85 2.56
C LEU A 182 -5.96 4.58 1.08
N LEU A 183 -5.71 3.34 0.66
CA LEU A 183 -6.00 2.87 -0.68
C LEU A 183 -7.37 2.21 -0.67
N MET A 184 -8.36 2.93 -1.17
CA MET A 184 -9.76 2.51 -1.17
C MET A 184 -10.39 2.78 -2.54
N PRO A 185 -11.18 1.84 -3.09
CA PRO A 185 -11.93 2.09 -4.32
C PRO A 185 -12.87 3.30 -4.21
N SER A 186 -13.24 3.85 -5.36
CA SER A 186 -14.18 4.98 -5.41
C SER A 186 -15.56 4.57 -4.90
N GLY A 187 -16.21 5.43 -4.12
CA GLY A 187 -17.54 5.19 -3.56
C GLY A 187 -17.60 4.35 -2.28
N GLU A 188 -16.47 3.88 -1.76
CA GLU A 188 -16.39 2.99 -0.58
C GLU A 188 -16.38 3.74 0.76
N LEU A 189 -17.13 4.85 0.88
CA LEU A 189 -17.31 5.60 2.13
C LEU A 189 -16.02 6.16 2.78
N LYS A 190 -15.00 6.52 1.98
CA LYS A 190 -13.76 7.19 2.44
C LYS A 190 -14.05 8.45 3.28
N THR A 191 -14.77 9.42 2.72
CA THR A 191 -15.06 10.71 3.38
C THR A 191 -15.87 10.53 4.66
N PRO A 192 -16.98 9.74 4.69
CA PRO A 192 -17.71 9.46 5.92
C PRO A 192 -16.86 8.82 7.02
N LEU A 193 -15.97 7.89 6.66
CA LEU A 193 -15.05 7.26 7.61
C LEU A 193 -14.11 8.30 8.25
N LEU A 194 -13.44 9.11 7.42
CA LEU A 194 -12.54 10.16 7.89
C LEU A 194 -13.29 11.20 8.74
N SER A 195 -14.49 11.59 8.32
CA SER A 195 -15.32 12.53 9.06
C SER A 195 -15.63 12.01 10.47
N ARG A 196 -16.04 10.74 10.58
CA ARG A 196 -16.48 10.13 11.85
C ARG A 196 -15.32 9.85 12.82
N LEU A 197 -14.15 9.44 12.33
CA LEU A 197 -13.00 9.06 13.18
C LEU A 197 -12.03 10.21 13.46
N LEU A 198 -11.92 11.17 12.56
CA LEU A 198 -10.92 12.23 12.60
C LEU A 198 -11.57 13.61 12.74
N VAL A 199 -12.34 14.04 11.74
CA VAL A 199 -12.76 15.45 11.63
C VAL A 199 -13.75 15.87 12.72
N GLN A 200 -14.87 15.15 12.86
CA GLN A 200 -15.94 15.55 13.79
C GLN A 200 -15.51 15.48 15.26
N PRO A 201 -14.86 14.40 15.74
CA PRO A 201 -14.40 14.35 17.13
C PRO A 201 -13.34 15.42 17.43
N TRP A 202 -12.48 15.72 16.45
CA TRP A 202 -11.48 16.78 16.57
C TRP A 202 -12.12 18.16 16.70
N GLN A 203 -13.02 18.53 15.78
CA GLN A 203 -13.69 19.82 15.77
C GLN A 203 -14.40 20.10 17.11
N GLN A 204 -15.04 19.07 17.69
CA GLN A 204 -15.76 19.20 18.95
C GLN A 204 -14.84 19.28 20.17
N SER A 205 -13.64 18.69 20.12
CA SER A 205 -12.72 18.61 21.27
C SER A 205 -11.62 19.67 21.27
N VAL A 206 -11.15 20.08 20.09
CA VAL A 206 -10.00 20.98 19.93
C VAL A 206 -10.45 22.31 19.37
N ASP A 207 -11.04 22.32 18.16
CA ASP A 207 -11.36 23.58 17.47
C ASP A 207 -12.42 24.39 18.23
N GLY A 208 -13.46 23.72 18.76
CA GLY A 208 -14.46 24.37 19.60
C GLY A 208 -13.87 25.07 20.83
N VAL A 209 -12.80 24.50 21.43
CA VAL A 209 -12.10 25.12 22.57
C VAL A 209 -11.25 26.31 22.10
N VAL A 210 -10.55 26.18 20.98
CA VAL A 210 -9.75 27.26 20.37
C VAL A 210 -10.64 28.44 19.96
N GLU A 211 -11.79 28.18 19.34
CA GLU A 211 -12.75 29.20 18.94
C GLU A 211 -13.40 29.89 20.13
N GLN A 212 -13.74 29.15 21.20
CA GLN A 212 -14.28 29.74 22.42
C GLN A 212 -13.24 30.65 23.11
N ALA A 213 -11.97 30.20 23.19
CA ALA A 213 -10.90 31.02 23.73
C ALA A 213 -10.67 32.29 22.89
N HIS A 214 -10.68 32.17 21.56
CA HIS A 214 -10.60 33.31 20.65
C HIS A 214 -11.76 34.29 20.84
N ARG A 215 -13.00 33.79 20.92
CA ARG A 215 -14.19 34.64 21.17
C ARG A 215 -14.05 35.44 22.47
N ARG A 216 -13.56 34.83 23.54
CA ARG A 216 -13.30 35.52 24.82
C ARG A 216 -12.22 36.60 24.66
N GLN A 217 -11.11 36.26 24.02
CA GLN A 217 -10.02 37.22 23.77
C GLN A 217 -10.49 38.41 22.92
N MET A 218 -11.32 38.16 21.90
CA MET A 218 -11.91 39.21 21.06
C MET A 218 -12.82 40.13 21.87
N GLN A 219 -13.70 39.58 22.70
CA GLN A 219 -14.57 40.36 23.58
C GLN A 219 -13.75 41.24 24.55
N GLU A 220 -12.73 40.67 25.18
CA GLU A 220 -11.82 41.43 26.06
C GLU A 220 -11.10 42.56 25.30
N TRP A 221 -10.68 42.30 24.07
CA TRP A 221 -10.02 43.30 23.24
C TRP A 221 -10.96 44.42 22.83
N GLU A 222 -12.20 44.09 22.43
CA GLU A 222 -13.23 45.08 22.10
C GLU A 222 -13.57 45.99 23.29
N LEU A 223 -13.66 45.42 24.50
CA LEU A 223 -13.84 46.19 25.74
C LEU A 223 -12.66 47.13 26.00
N ARG A 224 -11.42 46.63 25.92
CA ARG A 224 -10.22 47.47 26.08
C ARG A 224 -10.13 48.57 25.04
N LYS A 225 -10.57 48.30 23.80
CA LYS A 225 -10.63 49.29 22.72
C LYS A 225 -11.64 50.40 23.05
N LEU A 226 -12.84 50.03 23.50
CA LEU A 226 -13.85 50.98 23.97
C LEU A 226 -13.33 51.85 25.13
N ASP A 227 -12.66 51.26 26.11
CA ASP A 227 -12.10 51.99 27.25
C ASP A 227 -10.97 52.95 26.84
N ALA A 228 -10.14 52.54 25.88
CA ALA A 228 -9.08 53.39 25.32
C ALA A 228 -9.65 54.55 24.48
N ASP A 229 -10.67 54.28 23.66
CA ASP A 229 -11.36 55.30 22.86
C ASP A 229 -12.09 56.32 23.76
N ASN A 230 -12.54 55.88 24.94
CA ASN A 230 -13.13 56.74 25.98
C ASN A 230 -12.08 57.45 26.88
N GLY A 231 -10.78 57.31 26.59
CA GLY A 231 -9.70 57.98 27.32
C GLY A 231 -9.43 57.43 28.73
N ALA A 232 -10.01 56.29 29.09
CA ALA A 232 -9.92 55.71 30.44
C ALA A 232 -8.70 54.78 30.63
N SER A 233 -7.94 54.47 29.57
CA SER A 233 -6.83 53.51 29.61
C SER A 233 -5.83 53.67 28.45
N PRO A 234 -4.62 53.08 28.54
CA PRO A 234 -3.65 53.07 27.44
C PRO A 234 -4.21 52.43 26.16
N PRO A 235 -3.65 52.75 24.97
CA PRO A 235 -4.15 52.28 23.69
C PRO A 235 -4.25 50.75 23.65
N ALA A 236 -5.39 50.24 23.19
CA ALA A 236 -5.59 48.81 23.04
C ALA A 236 -4.49 48.23 22.14
N GLY A 237 -3.90 47.12 22.59
CA GLY A 237 -2.93 46.35 21.80
C GLY A 237 -3.53 45.84 20.49
N PRO A 238 -2.76 45.13 19.66
CA PRO A 238 -3.28 44.56 18.42
C PRO A 238 -4.45 43.61 18.68
N PRO A 239 -5.40 43.47 17.72
CA PRO A 239 -6.50 42.53 17.86
C PRO A 239 -5.97 41.10 18.04
N PRO A 240 -6.68 40.25 18.80
CA PRO A 240 -6.41 38.83 18.87
C PRO A 240 -6.32 38.24 17.46
N ARG A 241 -5.43 37.25 17.32
CA ARG A 241 -5.24 36.56 16.04
C ARG A 241 -6.39 35.61 15.81
N MET A 242 -6.80 35.49 14.54
CA MET A 242 -7.82 34.51 14.12
C MET A 242 -7.51 33.11 14.67
N PRO A 243 -8.56 32.33 15.00
CA PRO A 243 -8.39 30.96 15.48
C PRO A 243 -7.62 30.14 14.45
N GLN A 244 -6.75 29.28 14.93
CA GLN A 244 -5.84 28.52 14.08
C GLN A 244 -6.57 27.35 13.44
N THR A 245 -6.36 27.16 12.14
CA THR A 245 -6.81 25.97 11.43
C THR A 245 -5.89 24.80 11.77
N LEU A 246 -6.40 23.81 12.52
CA LEU A 246 -5.62 22.65 12.96
C LEU A 246 -5.85 21.41 12.10
N ILE A 247 -6.98 21.34 11.39
CA ILE A 247 -7.29 20.32 10.41
C ILE A 247 -7.72 20.99 9.10
N THR A 248 -7.10 20.60 7.98
CA THR A 248 -7.43 21.18 6.67
C THR A 248 -7.26 20.16 5.54
N GLU A 249 -8.08 20.34 4.50
CA GLU A 249 -7.95 19.69 3.20
C GLU A 249 -7.43 20.65 2.13
N ASP A 250 -7.71 21.95 2.29
CA ASP A 250 -7.28 23.00 1.37
C ASP A 250 -5.99 23.64 1.89
N LEU A 251 -4.96 23.62 1.06
CA LEU A 251 -3.64 24.06 1.46
C LEU A 251 -2.86 24.68 0.31
N THR A 252 -2.40 25.90 0.58
CA THR A 252 -1.39 26.58 -0.21
C THR A 252 -0.11 26.64 0.60
N VAL A 253 1.05 26.39 -0.03
CA VAL A 253 2.35 26.44 0.66
C VAL A 253 2.55 27.75 1.44
N PRO A 254 2.29 28.95 0.87
CA PRO A 254 2.44 30.20 1.61
C PRO A 254 1.51 30.31 2.82
N GLY A 255 0.26 29.83 2.71
CA GLY A 255 -0.70 29.84 3.80
C GLY A 255 -0.24 28.95 4.94
N VAL A 256 0.10 27.69 4.65
CA VAL A 256 0.52 26.74 5.68
C VAL A 256 1.83 27.17 6.34
N GLU A 257 2.76 27.81 5.63
CA GLU A 257 3.98 28.35 6.26
C GLU A 257 3.69 29.41 7.33
N VAL A 258 2.70 30.28 7.10
CA VAL A 258 2.26 31.26 8.10
C VAL A 258 1.67 30.54 9.32
N HIS A 259 0.84 29.52 9.10
CA HIS A 259 0.33 28.70 10.19
C HIS A 259 1.46 27.99 10.96
N LEU A 260 2.42 27.37 10.28
CA LEU A 260 3.53 26.68 10.95
C LEU A 260 4.38 27.62 11.81
N GLU A 261 4.65 28.84 11.33
CA GLU A 261 5.30 29.86 12.14
C GLU A 261 4.48 30.25 13.37
N ILE A 262 3.16 30.36 13.21
CA ILE A 262 2.27 30.62 14.33
C ILE A 262 2.31 29.51 15.38
N HIS A 263 2.28 28.28 14.90
CA HIS A 263 2.24 27.11 15.73
C HIS A 263 3.55 26.89 16.48
N ASP A 264 4.70 27.14 15.86
CA ASP A 264 6.00 27.02 16.51
C ASP A 264 6.24 28.09 17.58
N LYS A 265 5.84 29.34 17.30
CA LYS A 265 6.13 30.48 18.18
C LYS A 265 5.15 30.63 19.34
N TRP A 266 3.86 30.35 19.12
CA TRP A 266 2.82 30.75 20.07
C TRP A 266 1.85 29.63 20.47
N ALA A 267 1.58 28.67 19.58
CA ALA A 267 0.49 27.71 19.83
C ALA A 267 0.94 26.34 20.35
N ASN A 268 2.14 25.91 19.96
CA ASN A 268 2.64 24.55 20.16
C ASN A 268 1.65 23.48 19.67
N ARG A 269 1.09 23.68 18.47
CA ARG A 269 0.09 22.80 17.86
C ARG A 269 0.62 22.15 16.60
N SER A 270 0.25 20.90 16.39
CA SER A 270 0.45 20.24 15.11
C SER A 270 -0.69 20.56 14.15
N VAL A 271 -0.52 20.23 12.87
CA VAL A 271 -1.55 20.35 11.83
C VAL A 271 -1.85 18.97 11.26
N CYS A 272 -3.12 18.66 11.09
CA CYS A 272 -3.61 17.51 10.35
C CYS A 272 -3.97 17.92 8.92
N ILE A 273 -3.32 17.32 7.94
CA ILE A 273 -3.73 17.42 6.54
C ILE A 273 -4.55 16.18 6.23
N TRP A 274 -5.80 16.36 5.82
CA TRP A 274 -6.62 15.24 5.37
C TRP A 274 -7.04 15.48 3.91
N LEU A 275 -6.79 14.51 3.04
CA LEU A 275 -7.01 14.62 1.60
C LEU A 275 -7.86 13.43 1.16
N ASP A 276 -9.14 13.62 0.84
CA ASP A 276 -9.99 12.51 0.37
C ASP A 276 -9.55 11.96 -1.00
N GLU A 277 -8.97 12.82 -1.84
CA GLU A 277 -8.36 12.46 -3.13
C GLU A 277 -6.96 13.07 -3.27
N ALA A 278 -5.96 12.29 -2.93
CA ALA A 278 -4.57 12.73 -2.87
C ALA A 278 -3.81 12.52 -4.19
N ALA A 279 -4.43 12.01 -5.27
CA ALA A 279 -3.73 11.66 -6.51
C ALA A 279 -2.85 12.79 -7.07
N ALA A 280 -3.34 14.03 -7.09
CA ALA A 280 -2.57 15.18 -7.58
C ALA A 280 -1.35 15.47 -6.69
N THR A 281 -1.54 15.49 -5.36
CA THR A 281 -0.47 15.72 -4.38
C THR A 281 0.56 14.60 -4.43
N LEU A 282 0.12 13.34 -4.50
CA LEU A 282 1.00 12.17 -4.60
C LEU A 282 1.82 12.19 -5.88
N ARG A 283 1.25 12.59 -7.03
CA ARG A 283 2.02 12.80 -8.28
C ARG A 283 3.13 13.85 -8.10
N GLN A 284 2.83 14.96 -7.44
CA GLN A 284 3.83 15.99 -7.16
C GLN A 284 4.90 15.51 -6.17
N MET A 285 4.57 14.61 -5.25
CA MET A 285 5.55 14.01 -4.34
C MET A 285 6.42 12.97 -5.05
N ALA A 286 5.85 12.18 -5.97
CA ALA A 286 6.59 11.17 -6.72
C ALA A 286 7.59 11.80 -7.69
N ASP A 287 7.21 12.90 -8.35
CA ASP A 287 8.09 13.64 -9.25
C ASP A 287 8.06 15.16 -8.95
N PRO A 288 8.82 15.61 -7.94
CA PRO A 288 8.88 17.03 -7.59
C PRO A 288 9.51 17.90 -8.69
N GLY A 289 10.34 17.32 -9.56
CA GLY A 289 11.12 18.03 -10.58
C GLY A 289 10.34 18.38 -11.85
N ARG A 290 9.32 17.60 -12.20
CA ARG A 290 8.45 17.90 -13.36
C ARG A 290 7.51 19.09 -13.16
N ALA A 291 7.28 19.53 -11.92
CA ALA A 291 6.20 20.48 -11.62
C ALA A 291 6.64 21.97 -11.48
N GLY A 292 7.79 22.33 -12.06
CA GLY A 292 8.19 23.74 -12.29
C GLY A 292 9.19 24.30 -11.27
N LYS A 293 9.64 25.54 -11.49
CA LYS A 293 10.75 26.21 -10.78
C LYS A 293 10.47 26.57 -9.31
N ASP A 294 9.22 26.48 -8.86
CA ASP A 294 8.84 26.71 -7.47
C ASP A 294 8.67 25.37 -6.73
N ALA A 295 9.03 25.32 -5.44
CA ALA A 295 8.86 24.12 -4.63
C ALA A 295 7.40 23.66 -4.67
N THR A 296 7.15 22.58 -5.41
CA THR A 296 5.84 21.99 -5.59
C THR A 296 5.34 21.56 -4.22
N LEU A 297 4.02 21.58 -4.03
CA LEU A 297 3.43 21.24 -2.75
C LEU A 297 3.92 19.86 -2.25
N GLY A 298 4.07 18.90 -3.16
CA GLY A 298 4.62 17.58 -2.85
C GLY A 298 6.05 17.62 -2.30
N GLY A 299 6.98 18.31 -2.96
CA GLY A 299 8.36 18.48 -2.46
C GLY A 299 8.42 19.22 -1.13
N TRP A 300 7.58 20.25 -0.97
CA TRP A 300 7.45 20.97 0.29
C TRP A 300 7.00 20.04 1.42
N LEU A 301 5.93 19.27 1.23
CA LEU A 301 5.42 18.32 2.22
C LEU A 301 6.51 17.30 2.61
N LEU A 302 7.15 16.64 1.64
CA LEU A 302 8.16 15.60 1.89
C LEU A 302 9.32 16.10 2.78
N SER A 303 9.70 17.36 2.60
CA SER A 303 10.78 17.99 3.37
C SER A 303 10.41 18.33 4.82
N ARG A 304 9.11 18.28 5.19
CA ARG A 304 8.62 18.55 6.55
C ARG A 304 8.22 17.28 7.31
N TYR A 305 8.38 16.10 6.70
CA TYR A 305 8.01 14.82 7.30
C TYR A 305 8.65 14.57 8.67
N ASP A 306 9.95 14.85 8.80
CA ASP A 306 10.69 14.66 10.05
C ASP A 306 10.50 15.83 11.04
N GLY A 307 9.58 16.75 10.75
CA GLY A 307 9.18 17.85 11.63
C GLY A 307 10.24 18.94 11.82
N THR A 308 11.25 18.96 10.96
CA THR A 308 12.31 19.97 10.98
C THR A 308 11.78 21.32 10.54
N GLY A 309 12.13 22.37 11.28
CA GLY A 309 11.78 23.73 10.93
C GLY A 309 12.45 24.22 9.65
N ALA A 310 11.98 25.36 9.16
CA ALA A 310 12.52 26.01 7.97
C ALA A 310 12.96 27.45 8.27
N ARG A 311 13.99 27.89 7.55
CA ARG A 311 14.42 29.28 7.48
C ARG A 311 14.37 29.71 6.02
N GLY A 312 13.37 30.50 5.64
CA GLY A 312 13.30 31.07 4.32
C GLY A 312 14.03 32.41 4.30
N ALA A 313 15.25 32.46 3.77
CA ALA A 313 15.93 33.72 3.51
C ALA A 313 15.22 34.43 2.35
N LYS A 314 14.76 35.66 2.57
CA LYS A 314 14.09 36.49 1.55
C LYS A 314 14.80 37.83 1.42
N VAL A 315 14.73 38.42 0.23
CA VAL A 315 15.32 39.75 -0.07
C VAL A 315 14.79 40.83 0.90
N ASP A 316 13.53 40.70 1.31
CA ASP A 316 12.92 41.51 2.36
C ASP A 316 12.91 40.73 3.68
N GLN A 317 13.75 41.16 4.63
CA GLN A 317 13.88 40.54 5.95
C GLN A 317 12.57 40.58 6.76
N SER A 318 11.66 41.53 6.48
CA SER A 318 10.35 41.58 7.13
C SER A 318 9.41 40.45 6.69
N ARG A 319 9.75 39.76 5.59
CA ARG A 319 9.02 38.61 5.04
C ARG A 319 9.78 37.31 5.22
N GLU A 320 10.89 37.31 5.95
CA GLU A 320 11.57 36.08 6.34
C GLU A 320 10.68 35.31 7.30
N ARG A 321 10.46 34.04 6.97
CA ARG A 321 9.69 33.13 7.81
C ARG A 321 10.64 32.15 8.44
N GLN A 322 10.50 32.01 9.75
CA GLN A 322 11.31 31.11 10.53
C GLN A 322 10.47 30.40 11.58
N TYR A 323 10.46 29.07 11.49
CA TYR A 323 10.01 28.19 12.55
C TYR A 323 11.10 27.14 12.81
N ARG A 324 11.28 26.75 14.06
CA ARG A 324 12.28 25.76 14.49
C ARG A 324 11.78 24.33 14.35
N SER A 325 10.48 24.14 14.52
CA SER A 325 9.84 22.85 14.40
C SER A 325 8.50 22.99 13.69
N CYS A 326 8.11 21.96 12.95
CA CYS A 326 6.76 21.83 12.41
C CYS A 326 6.26 20.41 12.65
N ARG A 327 4.95 20.22 12.67
CA ARG A 327 4.37 18.88 12.71
C ARG A 327 3.16 18.80 11.82
N LEU A 328 3.29 18.02 10.77
CA LEU A 328 2.25 17.78 9.77
C LEU A 328 1.90 16.30 9.83
N ALA A 329 0.81 15.94 10.47
CA ALA A 329 0.23 14.62 10.30
C ALA A 329 -0.58 14.60 9.01
N MET A 330 -0.71 13.44 8.38
CA MET A 330 -1.43 13.33 7.11
C MET A 330 -2.30 12.08 7.05
N VAL A 331 -3.52 12.23 6.58
CA VAL A 331 -4.38 11.12 6.15
C VAL A 331 -4.81 11.39 4.72
N ALA A 332 -4.32 10.59 3.78
CA ALA A 332 -4.56 10.74 2.36
C ALA A 332 -5.35 9.54 1.84
N GLY A 333 -6.41 9.79 1.08
CA GLY A 333 -7.16 8.80 0.33
C GLY A 333 -6.67 8.75 -1.12
N CYS A 334 -6.51 7.57 -1.67
CA CYS A 334 -6.23 7.38 -3.09
C CYS A 334 -6.82 6.06 -3.57
N GLN A 335 -7.03 5.90 -4.87
CA GLN A 335 -7.43 4.62 -5.43
C GLN A 335 -6.19 3.74 -5.62
N PRO A 336 -6.28 2.42 -5.37
CA PRO A 336 -5.13 1.52 -5.51
C PRO A 336 -4.45 1.62 -6.89
N GLU A 337 -5.21 1.62 -7.98
CA GLU A 337 -4.65 1.70 -9.34
C GLU A 337 -3.94 3.02 -9.63
N VAL A 338 -4.45 4.12 -9.09
CA VAL A 338 -3.82 5.45 -9.24
C VAL A 338 -2.52 5.51 -8.46
N TYR A 339 -2.49 4.97 -7.24
CA TYR A 339 -1.25 4.89 -6.46
C TYR A 339 -0.18 4.04 -7.14
N ARG A 340 -0.56 2.91 -7.75
CA ARG A 340 0.34 2.06 -8.54
C ARG A 340 0.92 2.79 -9.75
N GLU A 341 0.08 3.52 -10.49
CA GLU A 341 0.52 4.38 -11.59
C GLU A 341 1.53 5.43 -11.13
N ILE A 342 1.31 6.03 -9.95
CA ILE A 342 2.15 7.10 -9.41
C ILE A 342 3.52 6.56 -8.93
N THR A 343 3.53 5.41 -8.27
CA THR A 343 4.74 4.91 -7.59
C THR A 343 5.64 4.06 -8.47
N GLY A 344 5.08 3.36 -9.46
CA GLY A 344 5.83 2.50 -10.38
C GLY A 344 6.87 1.59 -9.70
N ASP A 345 7.95 1.28 -10.42
CA ASP A 345 8.98 0.34 -9.96
C ASP A 345 10.06 1.00 -9.07
N ALA A 346 10.22 2.32 -9.13
CA ALA A 346 11.25 3.04 -8.38
C ALA A 346 10.64 4.20 -7.57
N ASP A 347 10.55 4.04 -6.24
CA ASP A 347 10.16 5.15 -5.34
C ASP A 347 11.36 6.09 -5.12
N GLN A 348 11.70 6.86 -6.16
CA GLN A 348 12.88 7.70 -6.19
C GLN A 348 12.80 8.87 -5.20
N SER A 349 11.60 9.36 -4.86
CA SER A 349 11.41 10.44 -3.90
C SER A 349 11.30 9.98 -2.43
N GLY A 350 11.18 8.67 -2.20
CA GLY A 350 10.96 8.08 -0.87
C GLY A 350 9.56 8.37 -0.33
N LEU A 351 8.58 8.56 -1.22
CA LEU A 351 7.17 8.76 -0.91
C LEU A 351 6.62 7.58 -0.10
N SER A 352 6.75 6.36 -0.63
CA SER A 352 6.21 5.16 -0.01
C SER A 352 6.87 4.88 1.36
N ALA A 353 8.13 5.28 1.53
CA ALA A 353 8.83 5.16 2.80
C ALA A 353 8.30 6.07 3.92
N ARG A 354 7.57 7.14 3.59
CA ARG A 354 7.00 8.09 4.57
C ARG A 354 5.57 7.75 4.97
N PHE A 355 4.78 7.21 4.03
CA PHE A 355 3.42 6.77 4.29
C PHE A 355 3.37 5.38 4.94
N ILE A 356 2.42 5.23 5.86
CA ILE A 356 1.81 3.96 6.20
C ILE A 356 0.74 3.70 5.14
N VAL A 357 0.94 2.71 4.28
CA VAL A 357 -0.03 2.34 3.25
C VAL A 357 -0.94 1.25 3.81
N ILE A 358 -2.24 1.50 3.81
CA ILE A 358 -3.26 0.48 4.08
C ILE A 358 -4.16 0.37 2.86
N GLU A 359 -4.29 -0.83 2.34
CA GLU A 359 -5.27 -1.17 1.33
C GLU A 359 -6.52 -1.72 2.00
N GLN A 360 -7.64 -1.06 1.73
CA GLN A 360 -8.97 -1.51 2.12
C GLN A 360 -9.68 -1.93 0.84
N LEU A 361 -10.02 -3.21 0.77
CA LEU A 361 -10.80 -3.78 -0.32
C LEU A 361 -12.25 -3.26 -0.27
N SER A 362 -13.08 -3.68 -1.24
CA SER A 362 -14.48 -3.24 -1.30
C SER A 362 -15.21 -3.39 0.04
N VAL A 363 -15.95 -2.36 0.40
CA VAL A 363 -16.63 -2.25 1.69
C VAL A 363 -18.06 -2.71 1.52
N GLN A 364 -18.43 -3.82 2.16
CA GLN A 364 -19.83 -4.22 2.21
C GLN A 364 -20.59 -3.25 3.11
N GLN A 365 -21.53 -2.51 2.51
CA GLN A 365 -22.41 -1.59 3.24
C GLN A 365 -23.66 -2.32 3.71
N HIS A 366 -24.04 -2.05 4.95
CA HIS A 366 -25.28 -2.54 5.55
C HIS A 366 -26.29 -1.41 5.61
N PHE A 367 -27.48 -1.66 5.06
CA PHE A 367 -28.58 -0.71 5.04
C PHE A 367 -29.71 -1.24 5.94
N PRO A 368 -29.59 -1.08 7.28
CA PRO A 368 -30.61 -1.55 8.19
C PRO A 368 -31.92 -0.80 7.96
N THR A 369 -33.05 -1.50 8.05
CA THR A 369 -34.39 -0.94 7.84
C THR A 369 -34.87 -0.07 9.00
N SER A 370 -34.23 -0.19 10.16
CA SER A 370 -34.44 0.65 11.34
C SER A 370 -33.13 0.81 12.11
N CYS A 371 -33.00 1.91 12.85
CA CYS A 371 -31.89 2.13 13.78
C CYS A 371 -32.36 1.75 15.19
N SER A 372 -31.65 0.84 15.87
CA SER A 372 -31.96 0.52 17.26
C SER A 372 -31.41 1.60 18.22
N ASP A 373 -32.03 1.76 19.38
CA ASP A 373 -31.49 2.65 20.43
C ASP A 373 -30.08 2.24 20.87
N GLU A 374 -29.76 0.95 20.79
CA GLU A 374 -28.41 0.44 21.09
C GLU A 374 -27.39 0.92 20.06
N ASP A 375 -27.73 0.93 18.77
CA ASP A 375 -26.82 1.43 17.73
C ASP A 375 -26.54 2.93 17.89
N ILE A 376 -27.55 3.72 18.26
CA ILE A 376 -27.40 5.14 18.57
C ILE A 376 -26.47 5.32 19.77
N ARG A 377 -26.71 4.57 20.85
CA ARG A 377 -25.87 4.63 22.07
C ARG A 377 -24.41 4.28 21.77
N GLN A 378 -24.15 3.21 21.02
CA GLN A 378 -22.79 2.79 20.67
C GLN A 378 -22.10 3.81 19.76
N ALA A 379 -22.81 4.36 18.78
CA ALA A 379 -22.27 5.41 17.92
C ALA A 379 -21.89 6.68 18.71
N GLU A 380 -22.74 7.10 19.66
CA GLU A 380 -22.44 8.24 20.52
C GLU A 380 -21.32 7.93 21.53
N ALA A 381 -21.27 6.71 22.08
CA ALA A 381 -20.19 6.29 22.97
C ALA A 381 -18.81 6.35 22.30
N LEU A 382 -18.70 5.86 21.06
CA LEU A 382 -17.48 5.99 20.27
C LEU A 382 -17.11 7.47 20.09
N LYS A 383 -18.07 8.29 19.66
CA LYS A 383 -17.84 9.72 19.43
C LYS A 383 -17.35 10.42 20.70
N GLN A 384 -17.98 10.18 21.84
CA GLN A 384 -17.58 10.76 23.13
C GLN A 384 -16.19 10.28 23.57
N LEU A 385 -15.88 9.00 23.38
CA LEU A 385 -14.54 8.45 23.62
C LEU A 385 -13.49 9.19 22.78
N LEU A 386 -13.73 9.36 21.47
CA LEU A 386 -12.79 10.05 20.58
C LEU A 386 -12.63 11.53 20.96
N ILE A 387 -13.72 12.25 21.23
CA ILE A 387 -13.68 13.64 21.72
C ILE A 387 -12.81 13.75 22.98
N ARG A 388 -12.98 12.82 23.93
CA ARG A 388 -12.16 12.78 25.15
C ARG A 388 -10.68 12.57 24.84
N CYS A 389 -10.37 11.60 23.98
CA CYS A 389 -9.00 11.27 23.58
C CYS A 389 -8.30 12.43 22.87
N TYR A 390 -8.91 13.00 21.82
CA TYR A 390 -8.37 14.15 21.10
C TYR A 390 -8.17 15.36 22.02
N GLY A 391 -9.17 15.68 22.84
CA GLY A 391 -9.08 16.79 23.80
C GLY A 391 -8.03 16.57 24.88
N ALA A 392 -7.73 15.34 25.28
CA ALA A 392 -6.66 15.04 26.24
C ALA A 392 -5.27 15.19 25.63
N LEU A 393 -5.09 14.71 24.39
CA LEU A 393 -3.83 14.86 23.66
C LEU A 393 -3.52 16.33 23.35
N ALA A 394 -4.52 17.08 22.87
CA ALA A 394 -4.37 18.50 22.54
C ALA A 394 -4.09 19.39 23.76
N ARG A 395 -4.48 18.96 24.97
CA ARG A 395 -4.22 19.71 26.21
C ARG A 395 -2.82 19.50 26.78
N GLN A 396 -2.04 18.57 26.25
CA GLN A 396 -0.66 18.40 26.70
C GLN A 396 0.16 19.62 26.35
N GLU A 397 1.10 20.00 27.22
CA GLU A 397 2.07 21.04 26.90
C GLU A 397 3.24 20.46 26.10
N GLN A 398 3.82 19.36 26.58
CA GLN A 398 4.88 18.65 25.87
C GLN A 398 4.84 17.19 26.29
N LEU A 399 5.15 16.31 25.34
CA LEU A 399 5.26 14.88 25.61
C LEU A 399 6.63 14.38 25.18
N GLN A 400 7.46 13.99 26.15
CA GLN A 400 8.77 13.38 25.90
C GLN A 400 8.72 11.94 26.39
N LEU A 401 8.83 11.01 25.46
CA LEU A 401 8.77 9.58 25.72
C LEU A 401 10.15 8.95 25.60
N ARG A 402 10.38 7.89 26.37
CA ARG A 402 11.59 7.06 26.32
C ARG A 402 11.21 5.59 26.33
N LEU A 403 12.05 4.73 25.76
CA LEU A 403 11.90 3.30 25.88
C LEU A 403 12.31 2.84 27.29
N THR A 404 11.64 1.82 27.83
CA THR A 404 12.22 1.04 28.94
C THR A 404 13.43 0.24 28.42
N PRO A 405 14.36 -0.20 29.29
CA PRO A 405 15.52 -1.00 28.87
C PRO A 405 15.12 -2.23 28.04
N GLU A 406 14.06 -2.94 28.43
CA GLU A 406 13.58 -4.14 27.76
C GLU A 406 12.93 -3.81 26.41
N ALA A 407 12.22 -2.68 26.32
CA ALA A 407 11.66 -2.20 25.05
C ALA A 407 12.77 -1.73 24.08
N PHE A 408 13.86 -1.17 24.60
CA PHE A 408 15.05 -0.80 23.83
C PHE A 408 15.74 -2.02 23.23
N GLU A 409 15.90 -3.11 23.99
CA GLU A 409 16.45 -4.37 23.46
C GLU A 409 15.64 -4.92 22.28
N LEU A 410 14.30 -4.95 22.42
CA LEU A 410 13.42 -5.36 21.32
C LEU A 410 13.52 -4.43 20.11
N PHE A 411 13.59 -3.12 20.34
CA PHE A 411 13.75 -2.13 19.28
C PHE A 411 15.05 -2.34 18.50
N GLN A 412 16.18 -2.56 19.19
CA GLN A 412 17.47 -2.78 18.53
C GLN A 412 17.50 -4.11 17.75
N ALA A 413 16.88 -5.16 18.29
CA ALA A 413 16.73 -6.43 17.58
C ALA A 413 15.93 -6.26 16.28
N GLU A 414 14.81 -5.52 16.32
CA GLU A 414 14.01 -5.26 15.12
C GLU A 414 14.75 -4.34 14.13
N ARG A 415 15.44 -3.31 14.62
CA ARG A 415 16.28 -2.45 13.78
C ARG A 415 17.35 -3.24 13.03
N ALA A 416 17.99 -4.20 13.71
CA ALA A 416 18.94 -5.11 13.08
C ALA A 416 18.27 -6.03 12.03
N ALA A 417 17.08 -6.58 12.33
CA ALA A 417 16.32 -7.39 11.37
C ALA A 417 15.94 -6.59 10.11
N MET A 418 15.48 -5.35 10.25
CA MET A 418 15.16 -4.47 9.12
C MET A 418 16.40 -4.10 8.31
N TYR A 419 17.56 -3.94 8.96
CA TYR A 419 18.82 -3.74 8.25
C TYR A 419 19.20 -4.97 7.41
N GLN A 420 19.00 -6.19 7.93
CA GLN A 420 19.24 -7.40 7.14
C GLN A 420 18.24 -7.53 5.97
N ARG A 421 16.95 -7.25 6.18
CA ARG A 421 15.94 -7.22 5.11
C ARG A 421 16.33 -6.23 4.01
N LYS A 422 16.81 -5.04 4.37
CA LYS A 422 17.37 -4.06 3.42
C LYS A 422 18.57 -4.61 2.63
N ARG A 423 19.47 -5.37 3.26
CA ARG A 423 20.65 -5.93 2.56
C ARG A 423 20.28 -7.07 1.62
N ALA A 424 19.30 -7.88 1.99
CA ALA A 424 18.84 -9.01 1.19
C ALA A 424 17.94 -8.58 0.01
N SER A 425 17.24 -7.45 0.13
CA SER A 425 16.30 -7.02 -0.90
C SER A 425 16.99 -6.50 -2.16
N VAL A 426 16.60 -7.07 -3.31
CA VAL A 426 16.95 -6.58 -4.65
C VAL A 426 16.15 -5.33 -5.02
N SER A 427 15.00 -5.11 -4.39
CA SER A 427 14.08 -4.03 -4.68
C SER A 427 14.51 -2.71 -4.03
N ALA A 428 14.78 -1.67 -4.83
CA ALA A 428 15.13 -0.34 -4.29
C ALA A 428 14.02 0.26 -3.40
N ALA A 429 12.76 -0.05 -3.74
CA ALA A 429 11.57 0.27 -2.97
C ALA A 429 11.60 -0.28 -1.55
N GLU A 430 11.77 -1.59 -1.44
CA GLU A 430 11.78 -2.29 -0.17
C GLU A 430 12.99 -1.88 0.67
N ARG A 431 14.15 -1.66 0.04
CA ARG A 431 15.32 -1.07 0.72
C ARG A 431 15.02 0.28 1.35
N SER A 432 14.27 1.14 0.65
CA SER A 432 13.83 2.46 1.15
C SER A 432 12.86 2.33 2.32
N LEU A 433 11.87 1.45 2.20
CA LEU A 433 10.89 1.13 3.26
C LEU A 433 11.58 0.62 4.53
N ALA A 434 12.43 -0.40 4.41
CA ALA A 434 13.18 -0.98 5.52
C ALA A 434 14.11 0.04 6.19
N ASN A 435 14.71 0.96 5.43
CA ASN A 435 15.58 1.99 5.96
C ASN A 435 14.85 3.02 6.85
N LYS A 436 13.56 3.27 6.60
CA LYS A 436 12.72 4.19 7.41
C LYS A 436 11.89 3.47 8.48
N ALA A 437 11.93 2.14 8.52
CA ALA A 437 11.15 1.33 9.45
C ALA A 437 11.44 1.65 10.93
N ALA A 438 12.71 1.82 11.31
CA ALA A 438 13.07 2.10 12.71
C ALA A 438 12.38 3.37 13.26
N GLY A 439 12.38 4.46 12.49
CA GLY A 439 11.71 5.69 12.89
C GLY A 439 10.18 5.52 12.97
N ARG A 440 9.60 4.76 12.04
CA ARG A 440 8.18 4.43 12.02
C ARG A 440 7.75 3.56 13.21
N ILE A 441 8.54 2.54 13.56
CA ILE A 441 8.32 1.67 14.72
C ILE A 441 8.30 2.51 16.00
N GLY A 442 9.27 3.42 16.18
CA GLY A 442 9.29 4.31 17.34
C GLY A 442 8.03 5.17 17.47
N ARG A 443 7.60 5.79 16.36
CA ARG A 443 6.35 6.57 16.29
C ARG A 443 5.13 5.73 16.64
N LEU A 444 5.05 4.52 16.09
CA LEU A 444 3.96 3.59 16.38
C LEU A 444 3.97 3.14 17.84
N ALA A 445 5.13 2.83 18.43
CA ALA A 445 5.25 2.40 19.82
C ALA A 445 4.75 3.48 20.78
N ALA A 446 5.15 4.73 20.55
CA ALA A 446 4.63 5.89 21.27
C ALA A 446 3.10 6.00 21.15
N LEU A 447 2.55 5.88 19.94
CA LEU A 447 1.12 6.03 19.72
C LEU A 447 0.30 4.87 20.28
N PHE A 448 0.80 3.63 20.23
CA PHE A 448 0.19 2.50 20.92
C PHE A 448 0.24 2.69 22.44
N HIS A 449 1.36 3.14 23.01
CA HIS A 449 1.43 3.46 24.44
C HIS A 449 0.34 4.47 24.83
N LEU A 450 0.23 5.57 24.09
CA LEU A 450 -0.81 6.58 24.32
C LEU A 450 -2.22 6.03 24.14
N LEU A 451 -2.46 5.23 23.11
CA LEU A 451 -3.76 4.60 22.85
C LEU A 451 -4.26 3.82 24.06
N TRP A 452 -3.39 3.02 24.66
CA TRP A 452 -3.70 2.23 25.85
C TRP A 452 -3.92 3.13 27.08
N CYS A 453 -3.04 4.11 27.32
CA CYS A 453 -3.22 5.07 28.41
C CYS A 453 -4.52 5.87 28.33
N LEU A 454 -4.97 6.24 27.11
CA LEU A 454 -6.20 6.99 26.87
C LEU A 454 -7.46 6.14 27.09
N ALA A 455 -7.40 4.85 26.74
CA ALA A 455 -8.56 3.96 26.73
C ALA A 455 -8.81 3.23 28.06
N GLU A 456 -7.77 2.99 28.88
CA GLU A 456 -7.86 2.22 30.13
C GLU A 456 -8.79 2.83 31.19
N ARG A 457 -9.19 4.09 31.06
CA ARG A 457 -10.09 4.77 32.01
C ARG A 457 -11.23 5.48 31.28
N PRO A 458 -12.41 4.86 31.15
CA PRO A 458 -13.58 5.51 30.55
C PRO A 458 -14.03 6.74 31.36
N GLU A 459 -13.74 6.77 32.66
CA GLU A 459 -14.11 7.84 33.58
C GLU A 459 -12.88 8.40 34.32
N GLY A 460 -12.90 9.71 34.58
CA GLY A 460 -11.83 10.42 35.31
C GLY A 460 -10.74 11.05 34.42
N PRO A 461 -9.74 11.70 35.04
CA PRO A 461 -8.67 12.35 34.30
C PRO A 461 -7.77 11.30 33.62
N ILE A 462 -7.49 11.53 32.34
CA ILE A 462 -6.57 10.67 31.58
C ILE A 462 -5.13 10.93 32.05
N SER A 463 -4.41 9.85 32.37
CA SER A 463 -2.98 9.87 32.68
C SER A 463 -2.21 9.27 31.52
N LEU A 464 -1.23 10.00 30.96
CA LEU A 464 -0.39 9.52 29.86
C LEU A 464 0.85 8.73 30.35
N GLY A 465 0.74 8.12 31.53
CA GLY A 465 1.84 7.36 32.14
C GLY A 465 3.00 8.23 32.64
N ASN A 466 4.13 7.57 32.92
CA ASN A 466 5.38 8.18 33.40
C ASN A 466 6.33 8.58 32.25
N GLY A 467 5.85 8.58 31.00
CA GLY A 467 6.67 8.84 29.82
C GLY A 467 7.56 7.66 29.39
N LEU A 468 7.40 6.47 29.97
CA LEU A 468 8.12 5.26 29.57
C LEU A 468 7.25 4.35 28.70
N VAL A 469 7.73 4.08 27.49
CA VAL A 469 7.13 3.15 26.53
C VAL A 469 7.70 1.76 26.79
N GLY A 470 6.85 0.87 27.29
CA GLY A 470 7.22 -0.49 27.64
C GLY A 470 7.17 -1.50 26.49
N VAL A 471 7.53 -2.73 26.83
CA VAL A 471 7.64 -3.90 25.93
C VAL A 471 6.40 -4.13 25.08
N GLU A 472 5.20 -4.10 25.68
CA GLU A 472 3.98 -4.44 24.94
C GLU A 472 3.67 -3.43 23.83
N ALA A 473 3.87 -2.13 24.09
CA ALA A 473 3.66 -1.09 23.08
C ALA A 473 4.66 -1.24 21.92
N MET A 474 5.91 -1.61 22.22
CA MET A 474 6.92 -1.93 21.21
C MET A 474 6.53 -3.17 20.38
N GLN A 475 6.09 -4.25 21.02
CA GLN A 475 5.63 -5.46 20.33
C GLN A 475 4.43 -5.18 19.40
N ARG A 476 3.46 -4.38 19.85
CA ARG A 476 2.32 -3.94 19.02
C ARG A 476 2.81 -3.14 17.81
N ALA A 477 3.74 -2.21 18.02
CA ALA A 477 4.34 -1.42 16.95
C ALA A 477 5.09 -2.25 15.92
N ILE A 478 5.90 -3.22 16.36
CA ILE A 478 6.63 -4.13 15.48
C ILE A 478 5.66 -4.96 14.63
N ARG A 479 4.66 -5.59 15.26
CA ARG A 479 3.65 -6.40 14.57
C ARG A 479 2.91 -5.59 13.52
N PHE A 480 2.42 -4.41 13.91
CA PHE A 480 1.71 -3.53 12.98
C PHE A 480 2.62 -3.02 11.87
N ASN A 481 3.85 -2.62 12.17
CA ASN A 481 4.80 -2.13 11.18
C ASN A 481 5.14 -3.19 10.12
N ARG A 482 5.34 -4.45 10.52
CA ARG A 482 5.59 -5.55 9.59
C ARG A 482 4.41 -5.73 8.64
N PHE A 483 3.19 -5.86 9.18
CA PHE A 483 1.96 -5.89 8.39
C PHE A 483 1.88 -4.74 7.37
N LEU A 484 2.16 -3.51 7.79
CA LEU A 484 2.13 -2.32 6.93
C LEU A 484 3.21 -2.32 5.85
N LEU A 485 4.41 -2.81 6.17
CA LEU A 485 5.50 -2.96 5.20
C LEU A 485 5.08 -3.95 4.11
N ASP A 486 4.53 -5.10 4.51
CA ASP A 486 4.15 -6.15 3.58
C ASP A 486 2.95 -5.74 2.72
N GLN A 487 1.98 -5.00 3.28
CA GLN A 487 0.92 -4.32 2.53
C GLN A 487 1.48 -3.34 1.49
N THR A 488 2.44 -2.50 1.90
CA THR A 488 3.05 -1.51 0.99
C THR A 488 3.81 -2.20 -0.15
N VAL A 489 4.56 -3.27 0.14
CA VAL A 489 5.28 -4.05 -0.89
C VAL A 489 4.28 -4.78 -1.79
N GLY A 490 3.26 -5.42 -1.22
CA GLY A 490 2.25 -6.17 -1.97
C GLY A 490 1.46 -5.32 -2.96
N VAL A 491 1.02 -4.13 -2.56
CA VAL A 491 0.38 -3.17 -3.48
C VAL A 491 1.32 -2.79 -4.62
N ARG A 492 2.61 -2.62 -4.34
CA ARG A 492 3.59 -2.23 -5.35
C ARG A 492 3.92 -3.34 -6.33
N LEU A 493 4.02 -4.59 -5.87
CA LEU A 493 4.24 -5.74 -6.75
C LEU A 493 3.12 -5.90 -7.80
N THR A 494 1.92 -5.38 -7.53
CA THR A 494 0.83 -5.33 -8.53
C THR A 494 0.88 -4.15 -9.50
N SER A 495 1.90 -3.29 -9.43
CA SER A 495 2.04 -2.15 -10.35
C SER A 495 2.47 -2.60 -11.74
N ALA A 496 2.00 -1.90 -12.77
CA ALA A 496 2.29 -2.20 -14.17
C ALA A 496 3.79 -2.04 -14.47
N GLY A 497 4.55 -3.14 -14.39
CA GLY A 497 6.00 -3.13 -14.64
C GLY A 497 6.75 -4.35 -14.09
N ASN A 498 6.32 -4.91 -12.95
CA ASN A 498 6.95 -6.11 -12.36
C ASN A 498 6.27 -7.37 -12.88
N SER A 499 7.06 -8.36 -13.32
CA SER A 499 6.68 -9.67 -13.90
C SER A 499 5.19 -9.83 -14.25
N GLU A 500 4.86 -9.85 -15.54
CA GLU A 500 3.47 -9.87 -16.02
C GLU A 500 2.61 -10.94 -15.33
N LEU A 501 3.21 -12.09 -14.98
CA LEU A 501 2.52 -13.21 -14.36
C LEU A 501 2.31 -13.06 -12.84
N GLY A 502 3.29 -12.63 -12.06
CA GLY A 502 3.15 -12.45 -10.59
C GLY A 502 2.11 -11.41 -10.21
N ALA A 503 2.18 -10.25 -10.86
CA ALA A 503 1.18 -9.19 -10.72
C ALA A 503 -0.20 -9.63 -11.22
N LEU A 504 -0.27 -10.47 -12.27
CA LEU A 504 -1.53 -11.04 -12.76
C LEU A 504 -2.14 -12.03 -11.77
N MET A 505 -1.35 -12.96 -11.22
CA MET A 505 -1.77 -13.93 -10.21
C MET A 505 -2.39 -13.23 -9.00
N LEU A 506 -1.71 -12.22 -8.44
CA LEU A 506 -2.23 -11.47 -7.29
C LEU A 506 -3.53 -10.73 -7.61
N ARG A 507 -3.64 -10.08 -8.79
CA ARG A 507 -4.88 -9.40 -9.22
C ARG A 507 -6.05 -10.38 -9.38
N LEU A 508 -5.82 -11.51 -10.03
CA LEU A 508 -6.83 -12.55 -10.22
C LEU A 508 -7.27 -13.14 -8.88
N GLN A 509 -6.31 -13.44 -8.00
CA GLN A 509 -6.59 -13.99 -6.67
C GLN A 509 -7.41 -13.03 -5.82
N ARG A 510 -7.11 -11.72 -5.85
CA ARG A 510 -7.87 -10.69 -5.11
C ARG A 510 -9.33 -10.65 -5.56
N VAL A 511 -9.57 -10.58 -6.88
CA VAL A 511 -10.94 -10.57 -7.42
C VAL A 511 -11.70 -11.85 -7.02
N ALA A 512 -11.06 -13.01 -7.12
CA ALA A 512 -11.68 -14.27 -6.72
C ALA A 512 -11.95 -14.35 -5.21
N TRP A 513 -11.00 -13.90 -4.39
CA TRP A 513 -11.08 -13.90 -2.93
C TRP A 513 -12.15 -12.93 -2.41
N GLU A 514 -12.29 -11.75 -3.01
CA GLU A 514 -13.35 -10.80 -2.66
C GLU A 514 -14.75 -11.37 -2.92
N LYS A 515 -14.92 -12.12 -4.03
CA LYS A 515 -16.21 -12.65 -4.43
C LYS A 515 -16.59 -13.93 -3.69
N LYS A 516 -15.60 -14.72 -3.23
CA LYS A 516 -15.79 -16.00 -2.52
C LYS A 516 -16.75 -16.96 -3.22
N ILE A 517 -16.85 -16.87 -4.55
CA ILE A 517 -17.68 -17.72 -5.39
C ILE A 517 -16.86 -18.19 -6.60
N PRO A 518 -17.23 -19.33 -7.22
CA PRO A 518 -16.60 -19.78 -8.45
C PRO A 518 -16.79 -18.75 -9.58
N LEU A 519 -15.69 -18.20 -10.11
CA LEU A 519 -15.71 -17.22 -11.20
C LEU A 519 -15.20 -17.83 -12.49
N SER A 520 -15.90 -17.59 -13.60
CA SER A 520 -15.40 -17.99 -14.92
C SER A 520 -14.16 -17.18 -15.32
N LEU A 521 -13.27 -17.76 -16.14
CA LEU A 521 -12.16 -17.05 -16.78
C LEU A 521 -12.59 -15.71 -17.41
N SER A 522 -13.73 -15.72 -18.11
CA SER A 522 -14.24 -14.52 -18.78
C SER A 522 -14.65 -13.41 -17.80
N THR A 523 -15.16 -13.79 -16.63
CA THR A 523 -15.55 -12.88 -15.56
C THR A 523 -14.31 -12.28 -14.89
N LEU A 524 -13.34 -13.14 -14.53
CA LEU A 524 -12.06 -12.73 -13.95
C LEU A 524 -11.32 -11.77 -14.87
N ARG A 525 -11.16 -12.16 -16.15
CA ARG A 525 -10.54 -11.31 -17.17
C ARG A 525 -11.27 -9.97 -17.32
N ARG A 526 -12.60 -9.92 -17.16
CA ARG A 526 -13.40 -8.68 -17.25
C ARG A 526 -13.28 -7.77 -16.04
N ALA A 527 -12.96 -8.32 -14.88
CA ALA A 527 -12.67 -7.53 -13.69
C ALA A 527 -11.33 -6.77 -13.79
N LEU A 528 -10.42 -7.18 -14.69
CA LEU A 528 -9.15 -6.51 -14.92
C LEU A 528 -9.29 -5.27 -15.83
N SER A 529 -8.50 -4.22 -15.55
CA SER A 529 -8.49 -2.93 -16.26
C SER A 529 -8.30 -3.08 -17.79
N GLY A 530 -9.08 -2.31 -18.56
CA GLY A 530 -9.13 -2.40 -20.03
C GLY A 530 -7.88 -1.91 -20.77
N LYS A 531 -6.95 -1.19 -20.12
CA LYS A 531 -5.74 -0.67 -20.79
C LYS A 531 -4.65 -1.73 -21.01
N GLN A 532 -4.69 -2.86 -20.30
CA GLN A 532 -3.73 -3.98 -20.38
C GLN A 532 -4.44 -5.28 -20.00
N ARG A 533 -5.43 -5.68 -20.80
CA ARG A 533 -6.24 -6.86 -20.49
C ARG A 533 -5.53 -8.11 -21.03
N PRO A 534 -5.08 -9.03 -20.16
CA PRO A 534 -4.30 -10.19 -20.57
C PRO A 534 -5.09 -11.14 -21.46
N GLU A 535 -4.37 -11.97 -22.20
CA GLU A 535 -4.96 -13.01 -23.03
C GLU A 535 -5.55 -14.15 -22.19
N SER A 536 -6.54 -14.87 -22.74
CA SER A 536 -7.21 -15.95 -21.98
C SER A 536 -6.25 -17.06 -21.54
N ASN A 537 -5.19 -17.31 -22.31
CA ASN A 537 -4.19 -18.33 -22.00
C ASN A 537 -3.28 -17.90 -20.84
N GLU A 538 -2.89 -16.62 -20.78
CA GLU A 538 -2.11 -16.06 -19.67
C GLU A 538 -2.90 -16.13 -18.37
N VAL A 539 -4.20 -15.80 -18.42
CA VAL A 539 -5.10 -15.92 -17.26
C VAL A 539 -5.20 -17.38 -16.81
N LEU A 540 -5.39 -18.31 -17.76
CA LEU A 540 -5.47 -19.73 -17.42
C LEU A 540 -4.17 -20.24 -16.78
N HIS A 541 -3.03 -19.88 -17.36
CA HIS A 541 -1.71 -20.24 -16.84
C HIS A 541 -1.50 -19.70 -15.42
N ALA A 542 -1.80 -18.42 -15.18
CA ALA A 542 -1.74 -17.82 -13.85
C ALA A 542 -2.58 -18.57 -12.81
N LEU A 543 -3.79 -19.00 -13.19
CA LEU A 543 -4.69 -19.73 -12.29
C LEU A 543 -4.25 -21.18 -12.06
N GLN A 544 -3.61 -21.81 -13.05
CA GLN A 544 -2.99 -23.14 -12.89
C GLN A 544 -1.86 -23.08 -11.86
N VAL A 545 -0.97 -22.08 -11.97
CA VAL A 545 0.11 -21.88 -10.99
C VAL A 545 -0.47 -21.65 -9.59
N LEU A 546 -1.50 -20.81 -9.46
CA LEU A 546 -2.19 -20.60 -8.18
C LEU A 546 -2.83 -21.88 -7.61
N GLN A 547 -3.40 -22.73 -8.47
CA GLN A 547 -3.95 -24.03 -8.05
C GLN A 547 -2.85 -24.98 -7.58
N GLU A 548 -1.74 -25.10 -8.32
CA GLU A 548 -0.59 -25.95 -7.97
C GLU A 548 -0.03 -25.57 -6.60
N ARG A 549 -0.08 -24.28 -6.25
CA ARG A 549 0.37 -23.72 -4.97
C ARG A 549 -0.75 -23.66 -3.90
N CYS A 550 -1.89 -24.31 -4.19
CA CYS A 550 -3.05 -24.47 -3.30
C CYS A 550 -3.71 -23.14 -2.87
N TYR A 551 -3.71 -22.11 -3.72
CA TYR A 551 -4.42 -20.84 -3.49
C TYR A 551 -5.89 -20.85 -3.97
N GLY A 552 -6.25 -21.84 -4.78
CA GLY A 552 -7.61 -22.02 -5.23
C GLY A 552 -7.80 -23.32 -5.99
N GLU A 553 -9.03 -23.51 -6.44
CA GLU A 553 -9.46 -24.68 -7.20
C GLU A 553 -9.88 -24.24 -8.59
N LEU A 554 -9.30 -24.87 -9.62
CA LEU A 554 -9.66 -24.65 -11.01
C LEU A 554 -10.47 -25.85 -11.51
N GLU A 555 -11.70 -25.60 -11.94
CA GLU A 555 -12.63 -26.63 -12.38
C GLU A 555 -12.98 -26.42 -13.86
N GLN A 556 -13.03 -27.52 -14.63
CA GLN A 556 -13.60 -27.48 -15.97
C GLN A 556 -15.12 -27.30 -15.89
N MET A 557 -15.64 -26.38 -16.70
CA MET A 557 -17.07 -26.16 -16.87
C MET A 557 -17.42 -26.24 -18.35
N GLU A 558 -18.67 -26.61 -18.63
CA GLU A 558 -19.25 -26.39 -19.95
C GLU A 558 -20.09 -25.11 -19.93
N TYR A 559 -19.81 -24.18 -20.84
CA TYR A 559 -20.60 -22.95 -20.99
C TYR A 559 -21.06 -22.82 -22.43
N LYS A 560 -22.38 -22.89 -22.65
CA LYS A 560 -22.99 -22.84 -23.99
C LYS A 560 -22.41 -23.88 -24.97
N GLY A 561 -22.08 -25.09 -24.48
CA GLY A 561 -21.52 -26.17 -25.30
C GLY A 561 -20.04 -26.00 -25.68
N GLN A 562 -19.33 -25.07 -25.03
CA GLN A 562 -17.87 -24.97 -25.13
C GLN A 562 -17.22 -25.28 -23.78
N PRO A 563 -16.09 -26.02 -23.77
CA PRO A 563 -15.31 -26.22 -22.57
C PRO A 563 -14.71 -24.88 -22.11
N GLY A 564 -14.76 -24.64 -20.81
CA GLY A 564 -14.21 -23.47 -20.15
C GLY A 564 -13.75 -23.82 -18.73
N TRP A 565 -13.31 -22.81 -17.99
CA TRP A 565 -12.81 -23.00 -16.63
C TRP A 565 -13.44 -22.02 -15.65
N ARG A 566 -13.64 -22.49 -14.41
CA ARG A 566 -13.99 -21.69 -13.24
C ARG A 566 -12.89 -21.77 -12.21
N TYR A 567 -12.67 -20.69 -11.50
CA TYR A 567 -11.71 -20.62 -10.43
C TYR A 567 -12.38 -20.16 -9.14
N THR A 568 -12.06 -20.84 -8.04
CA THR A 568 -12.52 -20.52 -6.69
C THR A 568 -11.30 -20.30 -5.81
N ALA A 569 -11.12 -19.08 -5.28
CA ALA A 569 -10.04 -18.80 -4.34
C ALA A 569 -10.34 -19.47 -2.99
N THR A 570 -9.38 -20.22 -2.44
CA THR A 570 -9.51 -20.93 -1.15
C THR A 570 -8.77 -20.22 -0.02
N LYS A 571 -7.69 -19.48 -0.32
CA LYS A 571 -6.92 -18.67 0.63
C LYS A 571 -6.37 -17.39 -0.03
N PRO A 572 -6.17 -16.28 0.70
CA PRO A 572 -5.62 -15.07 0.10
C PRO A 572 -4.11 -15.22 -0.19
N LEU A 573 -3.61 -14.54 -1.24
CA LEU A 573 -2.17 -14.56 -1.60
C LEU A 573 -1.33 -13.60 -0.75
N LEU A 574 -1.94 -12.54 -0.24
CA LEU A 574 -1.39 -11.63 0.76
C LEU A 574 -2.34 -11.58 1.95
N ALA A 575 -1.81 -11.52 3.17
CA ALA A 575 -2.64 -11.43 4.37
C ALA A 575 -3.61 -10.23 4.26
N SER A 576 -4.91 -10.53 4.32
CA SER A 576 -5.97 -9.53 4.40
C SER A 576 -6.42 -9.47 5.86
N SER A 577 -6.09 -8.38 6.56
CA SER A 577 -6.46 -8.17 7.97
C SER A 577 -7.96 -8.15 8.20
#